data_AF-A1JUF9-F1
#
_entry.id   AF-A1JUF9-F1
#
_cell.length_a   1.000
_cell.length_b   1.000
_cell.length_c   1.000
_cell.angle_alpha   90.00
_cell.angle_beta   90.00
_cell.angle_gamma   90.00
#
_symmetry.space_group_name_H-M   'P 1'
#
loop_
_entity.id
_entity.type
_entity.pdbx_description
1 polymer ?
#
loop_
_entity_poly.entity_id
_entity_poly.type
_entity_poly.pdbx_seq_one_letter_code
_entity_poly.pdbx_strand_id
1 'polypeptide(L)'
;MTVKVISLSELLTGDKQEVKRKIPSVLNILNSFETISISGSESAHDVDLFLKNKSIAFDRQNLSRTHLVFSQFKSKQILVGYFTISNKPLVFTKRMLDKISNTLKKKLYQKGKTHSGNDNLIIQGYLIAQIGKNYSEEALATKSINGNDLLTLAYEKVLEGANIFGGSYIWIDYEDVDRLREFYRKFGFTEIKDHTSENNLKMAILKI
;
A
#
# COMPACT_ATOMS: atom_id res chain seq x y z
N MET A 1 -22.22 -6.32 -1.38
CA MET A 1 -22.14 -5.20 -2.36
C MET A 1 -20.84 -5.34 -3.11
N THR A 2 -20.85 -5.21 -4.44
CA THR A 2 -19.65 -5.36 -5.26
C THR A 2 -18.92 -4.02 -5.30
N VAL A 3 -17.65 -4.00 -4.89
CA VAL A 3 -16.77 -2.84 -5.09
C VAL A 3 -16.02 -2.96 -6.41
N LYS A 4 -15.63 -1.82 -6.98
CA LYS A 4 -14.83 -1.74 -8.21
C LYS A 4 -13.49 -1.11 -7.91
N VAL A 5 -12.41 -1.76 -8.31
CA VAL A 5 -11.04 -1.22 -8.19
C VAL A 5 -10.63 -0.62 -9.55
N ILE A 6 -10.12 0.60 -9.56
CA ILE A 6 -9.63 1.29 -10.77
C ILE A 6 -8.30 1.97 -10.44
N SER A 7 -7.25 1.75 -11.23
CA SER A 7 -5.98 2.45 -11.03
C SER A 7 -6.02 3.90 -11.52
N LEU A 8 -5.19 4.77 -10.94
CA LEU A 8 -4.99 6.13 -11.46
C LEU A 8 -4.47 6.10 -12.90
N SER A 9 -3.62 5.12 -13.25
CA SER A 9 -3.15 4.94 -14.63
C SER A 9 -4.28 4.68 -15.62
N GLU A 10 -5.29 3.88 -15.24
CA GLU A 10 -6.48 3.66 -16.06
C GLU A 10 -7.32 4.94 -16.22
N LEU A 11 -7.51 5.71 -15.13
CA LEU A 11 -8.25 6.98 -15.19
C LEU A 11 -7.51 8.04 -16.02
N LEU A 12 -6.18 8.03 -15.99
CA LEU A 12 -5.30 8.99 -16.65
C LEU A 12 -4.67 8.43 -17.94
N THR A 13 -5.36 7.51 -18.62
CA THR A 13 -4.98 7.05 -19.96
C THR A 13 -5.40 8.06 -21.04
N GLY A 14 -4.69 8.05 -22.18
CA GLY A 14 -4.95 8.93 -23.32
C GLY A 14 -3.76 9.82 -23.68
N ASP A 15 -3.95 10.70 -24.66
CA ASP A 15 -2.92 11.66 -25.04
C ASP A 15 -2.73 12.78 -23.99
N LYS A 16 -1.68 13.59 -24.16
CA LYS A 16 -1.34 14.66 -23.20
C LYS A 16 -2.49 15.65 -22.95
N GLN A 17 -3.29 15.98 -23.96
CA GLN A 17 -4.42 16.90 -23.83
C GLN A 17 -5.63 16.22 -23.20
N GLU A 18 -5.92 14.98 -23.57
CA GLU A 18 -6.95 14.16 -22.92
C GLU A 18 -6.69 14.01 -21.43
N VAL A 19 -5.47 13.64 -21.05
CA VAL A 19 -5.08 13.52 -19.64
C VAL A 19 -5.22 14.85 -18.93
N LYS A 20 -4.78 15.96 -19.54
CA LYS A 20 -4.93 17.31 -18.96
C LYS A 20 -6.41 17.66 -18.68
N ARG A 21 -7.33 17.27 -19.57
CA ARG A 21 -8.78 17.48 -19.40
C ARG A 21 -9.38 16.60 -18.28
N LYS A 22 -8.82 15.41 -18.02
CA LYS A 22 -9.27 14.50 -16.95
C LYS A 22 -8.75 14.87 -15.56
N ILE A 23 -7.63 15.60 -15.45
CA ILE A 23 -7.04 15.93 -14.13
C ILE A 23 -8.04 16.59 -13.16
N PRO A 24 -8.83 17.61 -13.54
CA PRO A 24 -9.73 18.26 -12.59
C PRO A 24 -10.77 17.31 -11.99
N SER A 25 -11.36 16.43 -12.80
CA SER A 25 -12.34 15.46 -12.30
C SER A 25 -11.69 14.39 -11.42
N VAL A 26 -10.48 13.93 -11.76
CA VAL A 26 -9.70 13.02 -10.90
C VAL A 26 -9.36 13.68 -9.57
N LEU A 27 -8.90 14.94 -9.58
CA LEU A 27 -8.61 15.68 -8.34
C LEU A 27 -9.86 15.82 -7.46
N ASN A 28 -11.04 16.07 -8.04
CA ASN A 28 -12.29 16.12 -7.27
C ASN A 28 -12.59 14.77 -6.59
N ILE A 29 -12.32 13.65 -7.27
CA ILE A 29 -12.46 12.31 -6.67
C ILE A 29 -11.46 12.14 -5.51
N LEU A 30 -10.19 12.47 -5.70
CA LEU A 30 -9.16 12.33 -4.67
C LEU A 30 -9.46 13.23 -3.46
N ASN A 31 -9.95 14.44 -3.71
CA ASN A 31 -10.30 15.40 -2.66
C ASN A 31 -11.55 15.00 -1.85
N SER A 32 -12.37 14.06 -2.34
CA SER A 32 -13.49 13.49 -1.58
C SER A 32 -13.07 12.47 -0.51
N PHE A 33 -11.77 12.14 -0.44
CA PHE A 33 -11.22 11.27 0.57
C PHE A 33 -11.02 12.02 1.88
N GLU A 34 -11.49 11.42 2.97
CA GLU A 34 -11.29 11.90 4.34
C GLU A 34 -10.70 10.75 5.17
N THR A 35 -9.60 11.05 5.85
CA THR A 35 -8.98 10.13 6.82
C THR A 35 -9.43 10.47 8.24
N ILE A 36 -9.31 9.51 9.15
CA ILE A 36 -9.40 9.77 10.59
C ILE A 36 -8.02 9.55 11.22
N SER A 37 -7.65 10.40 12.17
CA SER A 37 -6.48 10.12 13.00
C SER A 37 -6.88 9.15 14.12
N ILE A 38 -6.32 7.94 14.08
CA ILE A 38 -6.59 6.90 15.09
C ILE A 38 -5.77 7.17 16.36
N SER A 39 -4.58 7.74 16.22
CA SER A 39 -3.60 8.01 17.28
C SER A 39 -3.49 9.49 17.65
N GLY A 40 -4.20 10.38 16.95
CA GLY A 40 -3.96 11.83 17.01
C GLY A 40 -2.66 12.25 16.31
N SER A 41 -1.97 11.33 15.63
CA SER A 41 -0.70 11.57 14.94
C SER A 41 -0.90 12.27 13.59
N GLU A 42 0.11 13.03 13.17
CA GLU A 42 0.21 13.59 11.81
C GLU A 42 0.37 12.49 10.75
N SER A 43 0.88 11.31 11.11
CA SER A 43 1.10 10.19 10.20
C SER A 43 -0.20 9.65 9.59
N ALA A 44 -1.33 9.75 10.30
CA ALA A 44 -2.64 9.45 9.72
C ALA A 44 -3.03 10.46 8.61
N HIS A 45 -2.53 11.69 8.67
CA HIS A 45 -2.69 12.69 7.62
C HIS A 45 -1.76 12.44 6.43
N ASP A 46 -0.63 11.75 6.61
CA ASP A 46 0.25 11.37 5.48
C ASP A 46 -0.48 10.50 4.46
N VAL A 47 -1.39 9.63 4.91
CA VAL A 47 -2.25 8.82 4.03
C VAL A 47 -3.10 9.73 3.13
N ASP A 48 -3.84 10.67 3.72
CA ASP A 48 -4.68 11.61 2.98
C ASP A 48 -3.88 12.56 2.08
N LEU A 49 -2.82 13.17 2.63
CA LEU A 49 -1.93 14.08 1.92
C LEU A 49 -1.22 13.38 0.77
N PHE A 50 -0.82 12.11 0.93
CA PHE A 50 -0.26 11.34 -0.17
C PHE A 50 -1.27 11.20 -1.30
N LEU A 51 -2.50 10.78 -0.99
CA LEU A 51 -3.53 10.58 -2.01
C LEU A 51 -3.80 11.87 -2.78
N LYS A 52 -4.01 12.98 -2.07
CA LYS A 52 -4.38 14.28 -2.67
C LYS A 52 -3.23 14.95 -3.43
N ASN A 53 -2.00 14.88 -2.89
CA ASN A 53 -0.89 15.72 -3.37
C ASN A 53 0.19 14.95 -4.14
N LYS A 54 0.37 13.65 -3.91
CA LYS A 54 1.52 12.88 -4.42
C LYS A 54 1.14 11.75 -5.37
N SER A 55 -0.04 11.14 -5.20
CA SER A 55 -0.43 9.92 -5.91
C SER A 55 -0.34 10.04 -7.44
N ILE A 56 -0.85 11.12 -8.04
CA ILE A 56 -0.81 11.35 -9.49
C ILE A 56 0.63 11.48 -10.00
N ALA A 57 1.49 12.20 -9.26
CA ALA A 57 2.88 12.39 -9.66
C ALA A 57 3.65 11.07 -9.60
N PHE A 58 3.45 10.29 -8.54
CA PHE A 58 4.07 8.97 -8.36
C PHE A 58 3.61 7.99 -9.44
N ASP A 59 2.34 8.02 -9.82
CA ASP A 59 1.78 7.19 -10.88
C ASP A 59 2.39 7.55 -12.24
N ARG A 60 2.47 8.85 -12.58
CA ARG A 60 3.12 9.32 -13.82
C ARG A 60 4.61 8.98 -13.92
N GLN A 61 5.30 9.02 -12.80
CA GLN A 61 6.73 8.71 -12.72
C GLN A 61 7.00 7.20 -12.61
N ASN A 62 5.96 6.36 -12.61
CA ASN A 62 6.05 4.91 -12.44
C ASN A 62 6.70 4.48 -11.11
N LEU A 63 6.64 5.33 -10.08
CA LEU A 63 7.17 5.02 -8.74
C LEU A 63 6.23 4.08 -7.97
N SER A 64 4.93 4.20 -8.21
CA SER A 64 3.89 3.38 -7.59
C SER A 64 2.60 3.45 -8.39
N ARG A 65 1.73 2.46 -8.25
CA ARG A 65 0.36 2.47 -8.80
C ARG A 65 -0.65 2.63 -7.68
N THR A 66 -1.43 3.71 -7.75
CA THR A 66 -2.51 3.97 -6.79
C THR A 66 -3.83 3.43 -7.36
N HIS A 67 -4.51 2.60 -6.57
CA HIS A 67 -5.77 1.97 -6.91
C HIS A 67 -6.88 2.55 -6.05
N LEU A 68 -7.90 3.09 -6.69
CA LEU A 68 -9.08 3.65 -6.06
C LEU A 68 -10.17 2.59 -5.99
N VAL A 69 -10.84 2.48 -4.84
CA VAL A 69 -11.91 1.51 -4.60
C VAL A 69 -13.24 2.25 -4.53
N PHE A 70 -14.15 1.90 -5.42
CA PHE A 70 -15.45 2.53 -5.56
C PHE A 70 -16.58 1.59 -5.17
N SER A 71 -17.61 2.14 -4.54
CA SER A 71 -18.90 1.48 -4.35
C SER A 71 -19.99 2.29 -5.06
N GLN A 72 -20.96 1.58 -5.64
CA GLN A 72 -22.16 2.22 -6.17
C GLN A 72 -23.11 2.54 -5.00
N PHE A 73 -23.51 3.79 -4.85
CA PHE A 73 -24.46 4.23 -3.83
C PHE A 73 -25.32 5.39 -4.35
N LYS A 74 -26.66 5.26 -4.24
CA LYS A 74 -27.62 6.27 -4.74
C LYS A 74 -27.33 6.73 -6.18
N SER A 75 -27.05 5.78 -7.07
CA SER A 75 -26.69 6.02 -8.48
C SER A 75 -25.37 6.80 -8.72
N LYS A 76 -24.54 6.99 -7.69
CA LYS A 76 -23.20 7.59 -7.78
C LYS A 76 -22.12 6.55 -7.49
N GLN A 77 -20.95 6.74 -8.08
CA GLN A 77 -19.74 6.04 -7.66
C GLN A 77 -19.08 6.82 -6.53
N ILE A 78 -19.00 6.20 -5.36
CA ILE A 78 -18.40 6.80 -4.17
C ILE A 78 -17.03 6.15 -3.94
N LEU A 79 -16.01 6.98 -3.75
CA LEU A 79 -14.68 6.51 -3.34
C LEU A 79 -14.76 6.04 -1.88
N VAL A 80 -14.57 4.75 -1.64
CA VAL A 80 -14.71 4.15 -0.30
C VAL A 80 -13.37 3.76 0.33
N GLY A 81 -12.30 3.79 -0.46
CA GLY A 81 -10.93 3.64 0.00
C GLY A 81 -9.94 3.61 -1.15
N TYR A 82 -8.67 3.46 -0.84
CA TYR A 82 -7.62 3.29 -1.83
C TYR A 82 -6.44 2.48 -1.24
N PHE A 83 -5.59 2.00 -2.14
CA PHE A 83 -4.29 1.46 -1.77
C PHE A 83 -3.26 1.75 -2.86
N THR A 84 -1.99 1.80 -2.49
CA THR A 84 -0.88 2.09 -3.40
C THR A 84 0.14 0.98 -3.35
N ILE A 85 0.52 0.45 -4.51
CA ILE A 85 1.49 -0.66 -4.64
C ILE A 85 2.71 -0.17 -5.41
N SER A 86 3.90 -0.52 -4.93
CA SER A 86 5.15 -0.37 -5.67
C SER A 86 5.81 -1.73 -5.87
N ASN A 87 6.26 -2.02 -7.08
CA ASN A 87 7.19 -3.13 -7.32
C ASN A 87 8.59 -2.66 -6.93
N LYS A 88 8.98 -2.96 -5.68
CA LYS A 88 10.22 -2.48 -5.08
C LYS A 88 10.90 -3.63 -4.34
N PRO A 89 12.20 -3.88 -4.59
CA PRO A 89 12.92 -4.89 -3.84
C PRO A 89 12.90 -4.57 -2.35
N LEU A 90 12.69 -5.61 -1.55
CA LEU A 90 12.89 -5.58 -0.12
C LEU A 90 14.38 -5.77 0.17
N VAL A 91 14.97 -4.81 0.88
CA VAL A 91 16.40 -4.81 1.20
C VAL A 91 16.58 -5.00 2.70
N PHE A 92 17.20 -6.11 3.08
CA PHE A 92 17.64 -6.34 4.45
C PHE A 92 19.11 -5.98 4.58
N THR A 93 19.41 -5.02 5.45
CA THR A 93 20.81 -4.74 5.82
C THR A 93 21.37 -5.87 6.67
N LYS A 94 22.69 -6.02 6.71
CA LYS A 94 23.38 -6.98 7.59
C LYS A 94 22.90 -6.87 9.05
N ARG A 95 22.81 -5.63 9.56
CA ARG A 95 22.29 -5.33 10.91
C ARG A 95 20.84 -5.82 11.11
N MET A 96 19.98 -5.74 10.11
CA MET A 96 18.62 -6.28 10.20
C MET A 96 18.64 -7.81 10.23
N LEU A 97 19.46 -8.43 9.36
CA LEU A 97 19.60 -9.88 9.26
C LEU A 97 20.17 -10.53 10.53
N ASP A 98 20.95 -9.80 11.32
CA ASP A 98 21.53 -10.30 12.57
C ASP A 98 20.53 -10.28 13.74
N LYS A 99 19.43 -9.55 13.59
CA LYS A 99 18.38 -9.43 14.63
C LYS A 99 17.17 -10.33 14.40
N ILE A 100 17.02 -10.89 13.20
CA ILE A 100 15.94 -11.83 12.90
C ILE A 100 16.32 -13.27 13.26
N SER A 101 15.32 -14.13 13.49
CA SER A 101 15.56 -15.54 13.79
C SER A 101 16.30 -16.27 12.65
N ASN A 102 17.13 -17.26 13.00
CA ASN A 102 17.84 -18.11 12.03
C ASN A 102 16.90 -18.79 11.02
N THR A 103 15.71 -19.20 11.48
CA THR A 103 14.68 -19.80 10.62
C THR A 103 14.17 -18.81 9.57
N LEU A 104 13.89 -17.56 9.97
CA LEU A 104 13.46 -16.53 9.02
C LEU A 104 14.61 -16.14 8.09
N LYS A 105 15.82 -15.96 8.63
CA LYS A 105 17.04 -15.66 7.87
C LYS A 105 17.26 -16.68 6.75
N LYS A 106 17.19 -17.98 7.06
CA LYS A 106 17.29 -19.06 6.06
C LYS A 106 16.22 -18.97 4.96
N LYS A 107 14.96 -18.69 5.32
CA LYS A 107 13.87 -18.50 4.35
C LYS A 107 14.08 -17.27 3.45
N LEU A 108 14.61 -16.19 3.99
CA LEU A 108 14.92 -14.98 3.23
C LEU A 108 16.07 -15.23 2.24
N TYR A 109 17.17 -15.86 2.68
CA TYR A 109 18.30 -16.19 1.79
C TYR A 109 17.93 -17.13 0.64
N GLN A 110 16.93 -18.00 0.82
CA GLN A 110 16.42 -18.85 -0.27
C GLN A 110 15.73 -18.07 -1.39
N LYS A 111 15.29 -16.83 -1.13
CA LYS A 111 14.51 -16.01 -2.04
C LYS A 111 15.24 -14.73 -2.48
N GLY A 112 16.41 -14.46 -1.91
CA GLY A 112 17.16 -13.23 -2.16
C GLY A 112 18.56 -13.48 -2.66
N LYS A 113 19.20 -12.41 -3.11
CA LYS A 113 20.60 -12.37 -3.50
C LYS A 113 21.35 -11.41 -2.59
N THR A 114 22.47 -11.85 -2.04
CA THR A 114 23.38 -10.97 -1.30
C THR A 114 24.08 -10.04 -2.27
N HIS A 115 24.03 -8.74 -2.00
CA HIS A 115 24.74 -7.72 -2.75
C HIS A 115 26.23 -7.73 -2.39
N SER A 116 27.10 -7.83 -3.38
CA SER A 116 28.54 -8.06 -3.20
C SER A 116 29.30 -6.90 -2.53
N GLY A 117 28.74 -5.69 -2.55
CA GLY A 117 29.42 -4.50 -2.02
C GLY A 117 29.15 -4.18 -0.54
N ASN A 118 28.06 -4.70 0.05
CA ASN A 118 27.62 -4.30 1.40
C ASN A 118 26.93 -5.40 2.20
N ASP A 119 26.99 -6.65 1.74
CA ASP A 119 26.33 -7.82 2.37
C ASP A 119 24.80 -7.69 2.52
N ASN A 120 24.15 -6.71 1.89
CA ASN A 120 22.70 -6.57 1.98
C ASN A 120 22.01 -7.70 1.23
N LEU A 121 20.97 -8.28 1.82
CA LEU A 121 20.13 -9.26 1.15
C LEU A 121 19.01 -8.52 0.40
N ILE A 122 18.98 -8.68 -0.92
CA ILE A 122 17.97 -8.09 -1.79
C ILE A 122 16.99 -9.18 -2.22
N ILE A 123 15.70 -8.96 -1.97
CA ILE A 123 14.62 -9.88 -2.34
C ILE A 123 13.62 -9.13 -3.20
N GLN A 124 13.27 -9.69 -4.36
CA GLN A 124 12.22 -9.10 -5.18
C GLN A 124 10.85 -9.27 -4.53
N GLY A 125 10.07 -8.20 -4.54
CA GLY A 125 8.80 -8.14 -3.84
C GLY A 125 8.05 -6.85 -4.10
N TYR A 126 6.99 -6.66 -3.33
CA TYR A 126 6.05 -5.56 -3.48
C TYR A 126 5.87 -4.82 -2.17
N LEU A 127 5.85 -3.49 -2.23
CA LEU A 127 5.48 -2.64 -1.11
C LEU A 127 4.02 -2.24 -1.27
N ILE A 128 3.18 -2.53 -0.26
CA ILE A 128 1.91 -1.82 -0.10
C ILE A 128 2.24 -0.53 0.66
N ALA A 129 2.46 0.55 -0.10
CA ALA A 129 3.03 1.79 0.41
C ALA A 129 2.02 2.61 1.22
N GLN A 130 0.75 2.56 0.83
CA GLN A 130 -0.33 3.30 1.46
C GLN A 130 -1.61 2.47 1.39
N ILE A 131 -2.42 2.55 2.44
CA ILE A 131 -3.75 1.97 2.49
C ILE A 131 -4.65 2.89 3.32
N GLY A 132 -5.80 3.26 2.76
CA GLY A 132 -6.69 4.22 3.40
C GLY A 132 -8.16 3.86 3.16
N LYS A 133 -8.94 3.77 4.24
CA LYS A 133 -10.40 3.74 4.15
C LYS A 133 -10.92 5.18 4.13
N ASN A 134 -11.89 5.47 3.27
CA ASN A 134 -12.53 6.78 3.26
C ASN A 134 -13.58 6.86 4.39
N TYR A 135 -13.45 7.89 5.22
CA TYR A 135 -14.34 8.18 6.35
C TYR A 135 -15.30 9.34 6.10
N SER A 136 -15.36 9.86 4.86
CA SER A 136 -16.38 10.85 4.50
C SER A 136 -17.79 10.29 4.72
N GLU A 137 -18.75 11.19 5.00
CA GLU A 137 -20.12 10.79 5.31
C GLU A 137 -20.73 9.92 4.20
N GLU A 138 -20.52 10.29 2.93
CA GLU A 138 -21.01 9.51 1.78
C GLU A 138 -20.37 8.13 1.73
N ALA A 139 -19.05 8.01 1.98
CA ALA A 139 -18.35 6.74 1.96
C ALA A 139 -18.83 5.82 3.10
N LEU A 140 -19.00 6.36 4.32
CA LEU A 140 -19.51 5.63 5.48
C LEU A 140 -20.94 5.15 5.28
N ALA A 141 -21.79 5.97 4.65
CA ALA A 141 -23.17 5.61 4.34
C ALA A 141 -23.28 4.39 3.41
N THR A 142 -22.26 4.11 2.60
CA THR A 142 -22.25 2.92 1.73
C THR A 142 -22.15 1.61 2.50
N LYS A 143 -21.53 1.59 3.69
CA LYS A 143 -21.20 0.37 4.46
C LYS A 143 -20.58 -0.74 3.61
N SER A 144 -19.84 -0.37 2.56
CA SER A 144 -19.41 -1.29 1.51
C SER A 144 -18.09 -1.99 1.79
N ILE A 145 -17.23 -1.40 2.62
CA ILE A 145 -15.86 -1.90 2.82
C ILE A 145 -15.33 -1.64 4.25
N ASN A 146 -14.51 -2.56 4.74
CA ASN A 146 -13.72 -2.40 5.96
C ASN A 146 -12.19 -2.49 5.64
N GLY A 147 -11.35 -2.35 6.67
CA GLY A 147 -9.89 -2.39 6.49
C GLY A 147 -9.37 -3.72 5.95
N ASN A 148 -9.94 -4.85 6.40
CA ASN A 148 -9.55 -6.19 5.94
C ASN A 148 -9.88 -6.39 4.46
N ASP A 149 -11.05 -5.90 4.01
CA ASP A 149 -11.44 -5.97 2.61
C ASP A 149 -10.47 -5.16 1.73
N LEU A 150 -10.08 -3.94 2.16
CA LEU A 150 -9.09 -3.12 1.44
C LEU A 150 -7.72 -3.82 1.34
N LEU A 151 -7.26 -4.42 2.44
CA LEU A 151 -5.98 -5.13 2.45
C LEU A 151 -6.03 -6.40 1.59
N THR A 152 -7.19 -7.07 1.53
CA THR A 152 -7.45 -8.21 0.64
C THR A 152 -7.36 -7.79 -0.83
N LEU A 153 -8.02 -6.69 -1.22
CA LEU A 153 -7.94 -6.15 -2.59
C LEU A 153 -6.51 -5.78 -2.98
N ALA A 154 -5.74 -5.19 -2.05
CA ALA A 154 -4.34 -4.87 -2.28
C ALA A 154 -3.49 -6.13 -2.46
N TYR A 155 -3.70 -7.15 -1.62
CA TYR A 155 -3.05 -8.46 -1.73
C TYR A 155 -3.35 -9.13 -3.07
N GLU A 156 -4.61 -9.18 -3.50
CA GLU A 156 -5.03 -9.75 -4.78
C GLU A 156 -4.36 -9.04 -5.97
N LYS A 157 -4.28 -7.70 -5.95
CA LYS A 157 -3.56 -6.95 -6.99
C LYS A 157 -2.05 -7.23 -7.00
N VAL A 158 -1.44 -7.45 -5.83
CA VAL A 158 -0.06 -7.91 -5.79
C VAL A 158 0.08 -9.31 -6.39
N LEU A 159 -0.81 -10.24 -6.08
CA LEU A 159 -0.77 -11.60 -6.65
C LEU A 159 -0.86 -11.58 -8.19
N GLU A 160 -1.75 -10.76 -8.75
CA GLU A 160 -1.81 -10.54 -10.19
C GLU A 160 -0.46 -10.08 -10.77
N GLY A 161 0.17 -9.09 -10.12
CA GLY A 161 1.49 -8.61 -10.51
C GLY A 161 2.59 -9.67 -10.36
N ALA A 162 2.59 -10.42 -9.26
CA ALA A 162 3.57 -11.45 -8.96
C ALA A 162 3.48 -12.64 -9.92
N ASN A 163 2.28 -12.98 -10.40
CA ASN A 163 2.09 -13.99 -11.42
C ASN A 163 2.72 -13.61 -12.77
N ILE A 164 2.90 -12.31 -13.04
CA ILE A 164 3.49 -11.81 -14.28
C ILE A 164 5.00 -11.56 -14.12
N PHE A 165 5.41 -10.89 -13.05
CA PHE A 165 6.77 -10.37 -12.88
C PHE A 165 7.61 -11.15 -11.85
N GLY A 166 7.00 -12.11 -11.16
CA GLY A 166 7.61 -12.77 -10.00
C GLY A 166 7.67 -11.84 -8.78
N GLY A 167 8.12 -12.40 -7.66
CA GLY A 167 8.18 -11.70 -6.37
C GLY A 167 7.91 -12.67 -5.25
N SER A 168 8.61 -12.54 -4.13
CA SER A 168 8.53 -13.53 -3.05
C SER A 168 7.81 -13.02 -1.80
N TYR A 169 7.75 -11.70 -1.62
CA TYR A 169 7.20 -11.08 -0.43
C TYR A 169 6.45 -9.80 -0.75
N ILE A 170 5.44 -9.54 0.07
CA ILE A 170 4.84 -8.23 0.29
C ILE A 170 5.45 -7.67 1.56
N TRP A 171 5.69 -6.37 1.60
CA TRP A 171 6.05 -5.68 2.83
C TRP A 171 5.27 -4.39 3.00
N ILE A 172 5.16 -3.96 4.25
CA ILE A 172 4.46 -2.77 4.69
C ILE A 172 5.26 -2.09 5.81
N ASP A 173 5.06 -0.79 5.94
CA ASP A 173 5.45 -0.01 7.10
C ASP A 173 4.19 0.54 7.79
N TYR A 174 4.15 0.54 9.12
CA TYR A 174 3.00 1.04 9.90
C TYR A 174 3.41 1.69 11.22
N GLU A 175 2.56 2.60 11.72
CA GLU A 175 2.74 3.24 13.04
C GLU A 175 2.76 2.18 14.15
N ASP A 176 3.66 2.33 15.13
CA ASP A 176 3.84 1.38 16.21
C ASP A 176 2.70 1.44 17.26
N VAL A 177 1.50 1.04 16.87
CA VAL A 177 0.30 0.99 17.71
C VAL A 177 -0.31 -0.41 17.67
N ASP A 178 -0.76 -0.89 18.83
CA ASP A 178 -1.23 -2.28 19.00
C ASP A 178 -2.36 -2.65 18.04
N ARG A 179 -3.26 -1.71 17.74
CA ARG A 179 -4.36 -1.92 16.80
C ARG A 179 -3.86 -2.27 15.40
N LEU A 180 -2.84 -1.57 14.88
CA LEU A 180 -2.28 -1.84 13.56
C LEU A 180 -1.42 -3.10 13.57
N ARG A 181 -0.60 -3.29 14.61
CA ARG A 181 0.19 -4.51 14.80
C ARG A 181 -0.70 -5.74 14.79
N GLU A 182 -1.82 -5.72 15.53
CA GLU A 182 -2.76 -6.82 15.56
C GLU A 182 -3.49 -7.01 14.24
N PHE A 183 -3.91 -5.92 13.58
CA PHE A 183 -4.57 -5.94 12.27
C PHE A 183 -3.71 -6.66 11.22
N TYR A 184 -2.45 -6.25 11.05
CA TYR A 184 -1.55 -6.86 10.06
C TYR A 184 -1.14 -8.28 10.46
N ARG A 185 -0.91 -8.55 11.75
CA ARG A 185 -0.60 -9.90 12.23
C ARG A 185 -1.75 -10.88 11.96
N LYS A 186 -3.00 -10.47 12.20
CA LYS A 186 -4.20 -11.28 11.91
C LYS A 186 -4.35 -11.60 10.43
N PHE A 187 -3.94 -10.67 9.55
CA PHE A 187 -3.91 -10.90 8.11
C PHE A 187 -2.82 -11.88 7.67
N GLY A 188 -1.78 -12.10 8.50
CA GLY A 188 -0.70 -13.05 8.24
C GLY A 188 0.68 -12.42 8.09
N PHE A 189 0.81 -11.09 8.25
CA PHE A 189 2.10 -10.43 8.25
C PHE A 189 2.94 -10.83 9.46
N THR A 190 4.25 -10.98 9.24
CA THR A 190 5.26 -11.20 10.27
C THR A 190 6.07 -9.92 10.44
N GLU A 191 5.95 -9.28 11.61
CA GLU A 191 6.75 -8.10 11.96
C GLU A 191 8.24 -8.47 12.04
N ILE A 192 9.09 -7.61 11.47
CA ILE A 192 10.53 -7.72 11.61
C ILE A 192 10.94 -7.08 12.93
N LYS A 193 11.26 -7.94 13.90
CA LYS A 193 11.70 -7.51 15.24
C LYS A 193 12.90 -6.59 15.16
N ASP A 194 12.96 -5.63 16.09
CA ASP A 194 14.08 -4.71 16.29
C ASP A 194 14.46 -3.88 15.05
N HIS A 195 13.52 -3.76 14.12
CA HIS A 195 13.52 -2.81 13.02
C HIS A 195 12.52 -1.69 13.31
N THR A 196 13.00 -0.46 13.14
CA THR A 196 12.21 0.75 13.13
C THR A 196 12.76 1.59 11.98
N SER A 197 11.90 2.08 11.10
CA SER A 197 12.30 2.93 9.98
C SER A 197 12.73 4.32 10.47
N GLU A 198 13.29 5.15 9.59
CA GLU A 198 13.65 6.53 9.90
C GLU A 198 12.45 7.36 10.40
N ASN A 199 11.23 7.00 9.97
CA ASN A 199 9.98 7.65 10.36
C ASN A 199 9.30 6.98 11.56
N ASN A 200 10.04 6.21 12.37
CA ASN A 200 9.51 5.47 13.52
C ASN A 200 8.44 4.41 13.20
N LEU A 201 8.39 3.91 11.97
CA LEU A 201 7.44 2.88 11.56
C LEU A 201 8.00 1.47 11.80
N LYS A 202 7.11 0.52 12.12
CA LYS A 202 7.42 -0.91 12.11
C LYS A 202 7.26 -1.47 10.72
N MET A 203 8.12 -2.42 10.39
CA MET A 203 8.07 -3.12 9.11
C MET A 203 7.58 -4.56 9.32
N ALA A 204 6.66 -5.01 8.48
CA ALA A 204 6.23 -6.40 8.46
C ALA A 204 6.19 -6.96 7.04
N ILE A 205 6.38 -8.28 6.95
CA ILE A 205 6.45 -9.00 5.68
C ILE A 205 5.41 -10.10 5.61
N LEU A 206 4.87 -10.33 4.42
CA LEU A 206 3.98 -11.43 4.09
C LEU A 206 4.57 -12.17 2.91
N LYS A 207 4.71 -13.50 3.02
CA LYS A 207 5.18 -14.31 1.90
C LYS A 207 4.06 -14.46 0.87
N ILE A 208 4.41 -14.31 -0.41
CA ILE A 208 3.54 -14.63 -1.55
C ILE A 208 3.53 -16.14 -1.79
#